data_AF-K1PU32-F1
#
_entry.id   AF-K1PU32-F1
#
_cell.length_a   1.000
_cell.length_b   1.000
_cell.length_c   1.000
_cell.angle_alpha   90.00
_cell.angle_beta   90.00
_cell.angle_gamma   90.00
#
_symmetry.space_group_name_H-M   'P 1'
#
loop_
_entity.id
_entity.type
_entity.pdbx_description
1 polymer ?
#
loop_
_entity_poly.entity_id
_entity_poly.type
_entity_poly.pdbx_seq_one_letter_code
_entity_poly.pdbx_strand_id
1 'polypeptide(L)'
;MADVPQKVPQFYRRVLPDTCISFYSEEGKKIFREALDSGHMECYFKLAAQFRTQDEPAFCGLTTLVIALNALEVDPGAVWKGPWRWYHERMLDCCVPISLVEHEGITFNQFVCLAECNSIETQATKSGTGGTLEQFREKVVEYSKRDDAFLILSYSRKTVNQTGRDGHFSPVGGYHPKRDLILILDTARFKYPPHWISLELLWEAMHALDKTTGKLIVLREPRGYLSVRKKTSSHTEQKDILTLFKISPSFDVVHVNVLSPGISPLISQWQDWLMEEYPEQKNQEKTLEYVVRGLNDCARAAVDDETVLTTQIDVKCVGDLSKAHACVVHQLLTNIEKVPFFEAVNKFLTQNVNDHHLASFGRVTSNLSEGQEKCLSSKLTIAHFVVMFLMSWPYEAVDSKVMRNGDMLVRLVMKVKSECWENILNGESNVLRKQFSSLLKLQKEKQSNRKKCACHN
;
A
#
# COMPACT_ATOMS: atom_id res chain seq x y z
N MET A 1 3.85 27.85 33.15
CA MET A 1 3.61 28.25 31.75
C MET A 1 4.36 27.26 30.89
N ALA A 2 3.65 26.37 30.21
CA ALA A 2 4.25 25.31 29.41
C ALA A 2 5.01 25.91 28.22
N ASP A 3 6.17 25.32 27.92
CA ASP A 3 7.02 25.64 26.78
C ASP A 3 6.19 25.69 25.48
N VAL A 4 6.12 26.89 24.89
CA VAL A 4 5.56 27.10 23.56
C VAL A 4 6.60 26.59 22.56
N PRO A 5 6.31 25.58 21.72
CA PRO A 5 7.28 25.11 20.73
C PRO A 5 7.68 26.25 19.78
N GLN A 6 8.96 26.29 19.40
CA GLN A 6 9.53 27.23 18.42
C GLN A 6 8.54 27.49 17.25
N LYS A 7 8.33 28.76 16.90
CA LYS A 7 7.43 29.19 15.81
C LYS A 7 7.80 28.50 14.50
N VAL A 8 7.11 27.39 14.20
CA VAL A 8 7.19 26.74 12.90
C VAL A 8 6.69 27.73 11.84
N PRO A 9 7.44 27.97 10.75
CA PRO A 9 6.99 28.86 9.68
C PRO A 9 5.64 28.43 9.13
N GLN A 10 4.68 29.35 9.10
CA GLN A 10 3.35 29.13 8.54
C GLN A 10 3.29 29.66 7.10
N PHE A 11 2.52 28.98 6.24
CA PHE A 11 2.39 29.35 4.83
C PHE A 11 0.91 29.42 4.44
N TYR A 12 0.52 30.47 3.71
CA TYR A 12 -0.77 30.56 3.05
C TYR A 12 -0.58 30.50 1.53
N ARG A 13 -0.80 29.31 0.95
CA ARG A 13 -0.61 28.99 -0.47
C ARG A 13 0.80 29.30 -1.00
N ARG A 14 1.02 29.02 -2.28
CA ARG A 14 2.21 29.41 -3.05
C ARG A 14 1.76 30.02 -4.37
N VAL A 15 2.55 30.96 -4.89
CA VAL A 15 2.33 31.55 -6.21
C VAL A 15 2.64 30.49 -7.26
N LEU A 16 1.73 30.28 -8.21
CA LEU A 16 1.97 29.40 -9.35
C LEU A 16 3.12 29.99 -10.21
N PRO A 17 4.05 29.16 -10.68
CA PRO A 17 5.09 29.62 -11.59
C PRO A 17 4.49 30.01 -12.95
N ASP A 18 5.22 30.82 -13.73
CA ASP A 18 4.80 31.29 -15.06
C ASP A 18 4.62 30.16 -16.09
N THR A 19 5.15 28.96 -15.78
CA THR A 19 4.91 27.73 -16.54
C THR A 19 3.48 27.19 -16.39
N CYS A 20 2.68 27.74 -15.47
CA CYS A 20 1.33 27.29 -15.14
C CYS A 20 0.32 28.44 -15.29
N ILE A 21 -0.84 28.16 -15.87
CA ILE A 21 -1.95 29.12 -15.96
C ILE A 21 -3.02 28.73 -14.93
N SER A 22 -3.31 29.61 -13.97
CA SER A 22 -4.31 29.35 -12.93
C SER A 22 -5.69 29.08 -13.53
N PHE A 23 -6.37 28.02 -13.09
CA PHE A 23 -7.69 27.62 -13.57
C PHE A 23 -8.76 28.73 -13.46
N TYR A 24 -8.74 29.51 -12.38
CA TYR A 24 -9.71 30.58 -12.14
C TYR A 24 -9.26 31.97 -12.62
N SER A 25 -8.12 32.08 -13.30
CA SER A 25 -7.76 33.29 -14.04
C SER A 25 -8.69 33.51 -15.24
N GLU A 26 -8.78 34.73 -15.76
CA GLU A 26 -9.56 34.99 -16.98
C GLU A 26 -9.10 34.12 -18.16
N GLU A 27 -7.79 33.96 -18.31
CA GLU A 27 -7.19 33.07 -19.32
C GLU A 27 -7.53 31.60 -19.06
N GLY A 28 -7.41 31.13 -17.81
CA GLY A 28 -7.77 29.76 -17.43
C GLY A 28 -9.24 29.42 -17.69
N LYS A 29 -10.16 30.35 -17.41
CA LYS A 29 -11.59 30.22 -17.71
C LYS A 29 -11.86 30.20 -19.22
N LYS A 30 -11.09 30.94 -20.00
CA LYS A 30 -11.18 30.93 -21.47
C LYS A 30 -10.74 29.58 -22.03
N ILE A 31 -9.57 29.08 -21.61
CA ILE A 31 -9.05 27.76 -22.00
C ILE A 31 -10.06 26.67 -21.64
N PHE A 32 -10.66 26.73 -20.45
CA PHE A 32 -11.68 25.76 -20.03
C PHE A 32 -12.88 25.73 -20.97
N ARG A 33 -13.43 26.90 -21.32
CA ARG A 33 -14.57 26.98 -22.26
C ARG A 33 -14.21 26.41 -23.62
N GLU A 34 -13.05 26.79 -24.16
CA GLU A 34 -12.58 26.29 -25.46
C GLU A 34 -12.35 24.76 -25.45
N ALA A 35 -11.79 24.23 -24.36
CA ALA A 35 -11.60 22.79 -24.18
C ALA A 35 -12.94 22.05 -24.06
N LEU A 36 -13.89 22.61 -23.30
CA LEU A 36 -15.24 22.06 -23.11
C LEU A 36 -16.01 22.03 -24.43
N ASP A 37 -16.04 23.14 -25.17
CA ASP A 37 -16.69 23.24 -26.47
C ASP A 37 -16.09 22.27 -27.50
N SER A 38 -14.81 21.92 -27.34
CA SER A 38 -14.12 20.94 -28.18
C SER A 38 -14.29 19.48 -27.73
N GLY A 39 -15.03 19.23 -26.63
CA GLY A 39 -15.33 17.91 -26.09
C GLY A 39 -14.20 17.25 -25.29
N HIS A 40 -13.15 17.98 -24.89
CA HIS A 40 -11.97 17.44 -24.19
C HIS A 40 -12.01 17.71 -22.67
N MET A 41 -13.20 17.78 -22.09
CA MET A 41 -13.42 18.06 -20.66
C MET A 41 -14.42 17.08 -20.03
N GLU A 42 -14.73 15.96 -20.67
CA GLU A 42 -15.77 15.03 -20.19
C GLU A 42 -15.40 14.43 -18.82
N CYS A 43 -14.11 14.07 -18.66
CA CYS A 43 -13.61 13.54 -17.39
C CYS A 43 -13.71 14.55 -16.23
N TYR A 44 -13.76 15.85 -16.52
CA TYR A 44 -13.79 16.92 -15.54
C TYR A 44 -14.98 16.78 -14.60
N PHE A 45 -16.17 16.47 -15.11
CA PHE A 45 -17.40 16.57 -14.34
C PHE A 45 -17.42 15.60 -13.16
N LYS A 46 -17.08 14.33 -13.41
CA LYS A 46 -17.00 13.31 -12.33
C LYS A 46 -15.82 13.56 -11.40
N LEU A 47 -14.65 13.95 -11.93
CA LEU A 47 -13.49 14.25 -11.09
C LEU A 47 -13.74 15.48 -10.20
N ALA A 48 -14.35 16.54 -10.73
CA ALA A 48 -14.68 17.76 -9.99
C ALA A 48 -15.70 17.50 -8.88
N ALA A 49 -16.69 16.64 -9.12
CA ALA A 49 -17.65 16.21 -8.09
C ALA A 49 -16.97 15.51 -6.90
N GLN A 50 -15.82 14.88 -7.13
CA GLN A 50 -15.03 14.16 -6.10
C GLN A 50 -13.81 14.92 -5.61
N PHE A 51 -13.57 16.12 -6.15
CA PHE A 51 -12.32 16.82 -5.95
C PHE A 51 -12.16 17.29 -4.49
N ARG A 52 -11.10 16.81 -3.84
CA ARG A 52 -10.85 17.05 -2.41
C ARG A 52 -9.42 17.47 -2.13
N THR A 53 -9.23 18.09 -0.98
CA THR A 53 -7.91 18.44 -0.45
C THR A 53 -7.29 17.18 0.15
N GLN A 54 -6.01 16.95 -0.07
CA GLN A 54 -5.27 15.89 0.61
C GLN A 54 -5.21 16.16 2.12
N ASP A 55 -5.57 15.18 2.95
CA ASP A 55 -5.65 15.38 4.41
C ASP A 55 -4.27 15.59 5.05
N GLU A 56 -3.24 14.96 4.49
CA GLU A 56 -1.85 15.09 4.94
C GLU A 56 -0.95 15.58 3.80
N PRO A 57 0.14 16.33 4.08
CA PRO A 57 1.07 16.79 3.04
C PRO A 57 1.68 15.69 2.16
N ALA A 58 1.74 14.44 2.64
CA ALA A 58 2.25 13.29 1.90
C ALA A 58 1.17 12.49 1.15
N PHE A 59 -0.12 12.79 1.35
CA PHE A 59 -1.24 11.97 0.85
C PHE A 59 -1.62 12.17 -0.60
N CYS A 60 -0.95 13.04 -1.36
CA CYS A 60 -1.34 13.35 -2.75
C CYS A 60 -1.66 12.10 -3.62
N GLY A 61 -0.92 11.01 -3.47
CA GLY A 61 -1.20 9.74 -4.14
C GLY A 61 -2.51 9.07 -3.68
N LEU A 62 -2.72 8.97 -2.36
CA LEU A 62 -3.96 8.44 -1.79
C LEU A 62 -5.16 9.30 -2.16
N THR A 63 -5.06 10.63 -2.07
CA THR A 63 -6.13 11.56 -2.43
C THR A 63 -6.53 11.39 -3.89
N THR A 64 -5.52 11.30 -4.77
CA THR A 64 -5.73 11.12 -6.20
C THR A 64 -6.46 9.82 -6.50
N LEU A 65 -6.08 8.72 -5.81
CA LEU A 65 -6.77 7.44 -5.96
C LEU A 65 -8.21 7.48 -5.41
N VAL A 66 -8.44 8.12 -4.26
CA VAL A 66 -9.80 8.31 -3.71
C VAL A 66 -10.69 9.09 -4.68
N ILE A 67 -10.17 10.15 -5.30
CA ILE A 67 -10.90 10.93 -6.31
C ILE A 67 -11.31 10.01 -7.47
N ALA A 68 -10.38 9.20 -7.98
CA ALA A 68 -10.66 8.28 -9.07
C ALA A 68 -11.66 7.17 -8.68
N LEU A 69 -11.49 6.54 -7.51
CA LEU A 69 -12.39 5.49 -7.00
C LEU A 69 -13.83 5.98 -6.86
N ASN A 70 -14.02 7.14 -6.23
CA ASN A 70 -15.35 7.72 -6.06
C ASN A 70 -15.92 8.21 -7.40
N ALA A 71 -15.09 8.73 -8.31
CA ALA A 71 -15.53 9.19 -9.63
C ALA A 71 -15.93 8.00 -10.53
N LEU A 72 -15.33 6.83 -10.31
CA LEU A 72 -15.70 5.56 -10.96
C LEU A 72 -16.84 4.83 -10.23
N GLU A 73 -17.37 5.40 -9.15
CA GLU A 73 -18.45 4.83 -8.35
C GLU A 73 -18.12 3.39 -7.90
N VAL A 74 -16.91 3.21 -7.38
CA VAL A 74 -16.49 1.96 -6.73
C VAL A 74 -16.97 1.97 -5.29
N ASP A 75 -17.70 0.92 -4.90
CA ASP A 75 -18.15 0.73 -3.54
C ASP A 75 -17.01 0.17 -2.68
N PRO A 76 -16.57 0.87 -1.61
CA PRO A 76 -15.48 0.39 -0.76
C PRO A 76 -15.83 -0.86 0.04
N GLY A 77 -17.11 -1.24 0.14
CA GLY A 77 -17.54 -2.35 0.99
C GLY A 77 -17.41 -2.08 2.49
N ALA A 78 -16.82 -0.93 2.88
CA ALA A 78 -16.58 -0.51 4.25
C ALA A 78 -17.28 0.82 4.55
N VAL A 79 -17.75 0.97 5.78
CA VAL A 79 -18.36 2.21 6.28
C VAL A 79 -17.28 3.25 6.51
N TRP A 80 -17.49 4.46 5.98
CA TRP A 80 -16.65 5.62 6.24
C TRP A 80 -17.13 6.39 7.47
N LYS A 81 -18.40 6.81 7.46
CA LYS A 81 -18.96 7.65 8.51
C LYS A 81 -20.46 7.46 8.63
N GLY A 82 -20.95 7.17 9.83
CA GLY A 82 -22.37 6.90 10.06
C GLY A 82 -22.85 5.72 9.21
N PRO A 83 -23.96 5.84 8.45
CA PRO A 83 -24.43 4.77 7.56
C PRO A 83 -23.73 4.76 6.18
N TRP A 84 -22.81 5.68 5.91
CA TRP A 84 -22.30 5.94 4.56
C TRP A 84 -21.04 5.14 4.26
N ARG A 85 -21.05 4.44 3.11
CA ARG A 85 -19.88 3.80 2.50
C ARG A 85 -19.33 4.74 1.43
N TRP A 86 -18.08 5.17 1.58
CA TRP A 86 -17.44 6.10 0.68
C TRP A 86 -15.92 6.00 0.80
N TYR A 87 -15.16 6.11 -0.29
CA TYR A 87 -13.70 6.03 -0.15
C TYR A 87 -13.12 7.25 0.54
N HIS A 88 -12.18 6.97 1.45
CA HIS A 88 -11.38 7.96 2.16
C HIS A 88 -9.90 7.52 2.18
N GLU A 89 -8.94 8.45 2.27
CA GLU A 89 -7.50 8.14 2.15
C GLU A 89 -7.05 7.08 3.16
N ARG A 90 -7.52 7.18 4.39
CA ARG A 90 -7.18 6.25 5.48
C ARG A 90 -7.69 4.81 5.27
N MET A 91 -8.50 4.55 4.24
CA MET A 91 -8.93 3.22 3.84
C MET A 91 -7.97 2.54 2.84
N LEU A 92 -7.00 3.29 2.29
CA LEU A 92 -6.10 2.81 1.25
C LEU A 92 -4.80 2.25 1.85
N ASP A 93 -4.92 1.14 2.59
CA ASP A 93 -3.84 0.57 3.40
C ASP A 93 -3.46 -0.86 3.02
N CYS A 94 -4.04 -1.40 1.95
CA CYS A 94 -3.82 -2.79 1.53
C CYS A 94 -2.34 -3.06 1.17
N CYS A 95 -1.62 -2.14 0.51
CA CYS A 95 -0.25 -2.40 0.01
C CYS A 95 0.85 -1.74 0.83
N VAL A 96 0.52 -0.66 1.54
CA VAL A 96 1.46 0.15 2.31
C VAL A 96 0.72 0.66 3.54
N PRO A 97 1.28 0.53 4.76
CA PRO A 97 0.64 1.06 5.96
C PRO A 97 0.47 2.59 5.88
N ILE A 98 -0.69 3.10 6.32
CA ILE A 98 -0.98 4.55 6.31
C ILE A 98 0.08 5.36 7.05
N SER A 99 0.56 4.86 8.19
CA SER A 99 1.62 5.51 8.97
C SER A 99 2.90 5.75 8.14
N LEU A 100 3.27 4.82 7.26
CA LEU A 100 4.40 5.02 6.35
C LEU A 100 4.09 6.06 5.28
N VAL A 101 2.87 6.04 4.75
CA VAL A 101 2.43 6.98 3.71
C VAL A 101 2.41 8.42 4.25
N GLU A 102 2.03 8.64 5.51
CA GLU A 102 2.07 9.97 6.16
C GLU A 102 3.48 10.57 6.16
N HIS A 103 4.52 9.72 6.26
CA HIS A 103 5.90 10.15 6.30
C HIS A 103 6.58 10.25 4.94
N GLU A 104 6.37 9.27 4.06
CA GLU A 104 7.13 9.10 2.82
C GLU A 104 6.31 9.38 1.55
N GLY A 105 4.99 9.35 1.64
CA GLY A 105 4.10 9.27 0.49
C GLY A 105 4.06 7.86 -0.08
N ILE A 106 3.68 7.74 -1.35
CA ILE A 106 3.69 6.47 -2.08
C ILE A 106 4.50 6.59 -3.37
N THR A 107 5.09 5.48 -3.78
CA THR A 107 5.75 5.31 -5.07
C THR A 107 4.74 4.98 -6.18
N PHE A 108 5.19 5.05 -7.43
CA PHE A 108 4.39 4.70 -8.60
C PHE A 108 3.83 3.27 -8.55
N ASN A 109 4.65 2.28 -8.20
CA ASN A 109 4.22 0.89 -8.11
C ASN A 109 3.29 0.65 -6.90
N GLN A 110 3.46 1.42 -5.81
CA GLN A 110 2.53 1.36 -4.68
C GLN A 110 1.16 1.95 -5.05
N PHE A 111 1.11 3.01 -5.87
CA PHE A 111 -0.15 3.51 -6.43
C PHE A 111 -0.87 2.43 -7.24
N VAL A 112 -0.16 1.75 -8.15
CA VAL A 112 -0.70 0.62 -8.94
C VAL A 112 -1.30 -0.43 -8.01
N CYS A 113 -0.54 -0.88 -7.02
CA CYS A 113 -0.97 -1.90 -6.07
C CYS A 113 -2.23 -1.48 -5.29
N LEU A 114 -2.27 -0.23 -4.80
CA LEU A 114 -3.42 0.31 -4.07
C LEU A 114 -4.66 0.43 -4.96
N ALA A 115 -4.50 0.80 -6.23
CA ALA A 115 -5.61 0.85 -7.18
C ALA A 115 -6.14 -0.57 -7.46
N GLU A 116 -5.26 -1.51 -7.77
CA GLU A 116 -5.63 -2.87 -8.13
C GLU A 116 -6.32 -3.64 -7.00
N CYS A 117 -5.90 -3.42 -5.75
CA CYS A 117 -6.54 -4.03 -4.58
C CYS A 117 -7.92 -3.40 -4.27
N ASN A 118 -8.23 -2.23 -4.83
CA ASN A 118 -9.51 -1.53 -4.69
C ASN A 118 -10.35 -1.62 -5.98
N SER A 119 -10.29 -2.76 -6.66
CA SER A 119 -11.09 -3.09 -7.85
C SER A 119 -10.94 -2.12 -9.03
N ILE A 120 -9.79 -1.46 -9.15
CA ILE A 120 -9.40 -0.66 -10.31
C ILE A 120 -8.45 -1.44 -11.21
N GLU A 121 -8.72 -1.44 -12.51
CA GLU A 121 -7.76 -1.89 -13.50
C GLU A 121 -6.82 -0.75 -13.85
N THR A 122 -5.51 -1.04 -13.91
CA THR A 122 -4.51 -0.03 -14.24
C THR A 122 -3.68 -0.42 -15.46
N GLN A 123 -3.38 0.56 -16.32
CA GLN A 123 -2.32 0.45 -17.31
C GLN A 123 -1.30 1.55 -17.03
N ALA A 124 -0.12 1.13 -16.57
CA ALA A 124 0.95 2.00 -16.11
C ALA A 124 2.04 2.16 -17.18
N THR A 125 2.40 3.41 -17.50
CA THR A 125 3.49 3.74 -18.43
C THR A 125 4.49 4.64 -17.73
N LYS A 126 5.75 4.19 -17.65
CA LYS A 126 6.86 4.95 -17.08
C LYS A 126 7.67 5.63 -18.15
N SER A 127 7.72 6.96 -18.13
CA SER A 127 8.24 7.82 -19.22
C SER A 127 9.67 7.51 -19.68
N GLY A 128 10.54 7.03 -18.77
CA GLY A 128 11.95 6.75 -19.06
C GLY A 128 12.27 5.31 -19.46
N THR A 129 11.30 4.39 -19.38
CA THR A 129 11.49 2.96 -19.70
C THR A 129 10.48 2.45 -20.73
N GLY A 130 9.54 3.29 -21.15
CA GLY A 130 8.56 3.00 -22.21
C GLY A 130 7.63 4.18 -22.46
N GLY A 131 7.12 4.28 -23.70
CA GLY A 131 6.21 5.36 -24.11
C GLY A 131 6.90 6.52 -24.83
N THR A 132 6.19 7.21 -25.71
CA THR A 132 6.63 8.47 -26.35
C THR A 132 5.71 9.64 -25.96
N LEU A 133 6.16 10.87 -26.21
CA LEU A 133 5.36 12.09 -26.03
C LEU A 133 4.05 12.01 -26.82
N GLU A 134 4.11 11.47 -28.03
CA GLU A 134 2.97 11.29 -28.93
C GLU A 134 1.97 10.29 -28.36
N GLN A 135 2.44 9.14 -27.87
CA GLN A 135 1.58 8.15 -27.22
C GLN A 135 0.94 8.70 -25.94
N PHE A 136 1.68 9.51 -25.17
CA PHE A 136 1.10 10.22 -24.02
C PHE A 136 0.01 11.21 -24.45
N ARG A 137 0.25 11.98 -25.52
CA ARG A 137 -0.75 12.91 -26.08
C ARG A 137 -1.99 12.19 -26.56
N GLU A 138 -1.85 11.08 -27.27
CA GLU A 138 -2.97 10.23 -27.69
C GLU A 138 -3.80 9.76 -26.49
N LYS A 139 -3.14 9.31 -25.42
CA LYS A 139 -3.82 8.92 -24.18
C LYS A 139 -4.53 10.08 -23.49
N VAL A 140 -3.92 11.26 -23.43
CA VAL A 140 -4.55 12.46 -22.87
C VAL A 140 -5.79 12.84 -23.66
N VAL A 141 -5.71 12.85 -24.99
CA VAL A 141 -6.86 13.12 -25.87
C VAL A 141 -7.97 12.08 -25.65
N GLU A 142 -7.64 10.79 -25.68
CA GLU A 142 -8.57 9.68 -25.47
C GLU A 142 -9.31 9.84 -24.13
N TYR A 143 -8.58 9.99 -23.02
CA TYR A 143 -9.15 9.99 -21.68
C TYR A 143 -9.85 11.31 -21.31
N SER A 144 -9.51 12.42 -21.97
CA SER A 144 -10.22 13.69 -21.78
C SER A 144 -11.68 13.66 -22.26
N LYS A 145 -12.02 12.68 -23.11
CA LYS A 145 -13.35 12.47 -23.69
C LYS A 145 -14.16 11.37 -23.00
N ARG A 146 -13.65 10.81 -21.90
CA ARG A 146 -14.25 9.69 -21.18
C ARG A 146 -14.74 10.11 -19.80
N ASP A 147 -15.74 9.41 -19.30
CA ASP A 147 -16.27 9.53 -17.94
C ASP A 147 -16.24 8.21 -17.15
N ASP A 148 -15.76 7.13 -17.78
CA ASP A 148 -15.69 5.77 -17.23
C ASP A 148 -14.25 5.30 -16.96
N ALA A 149 -13.28 6.15 -17.28
CA ALA A 149 -11.85 5.92 -17.08
C ALA A 149 -11.13 7.26 -16.94
N PHE A 150 -10.08 7.29 -16.12
CA PHE A 150 -9.33 8.51 -15.81
C PHE A 150 -7.84 8.33 -16.02
N LEU A 151 -7.15 9.45 -16.31
CA LEU A 151 -5.70 9.48 -16.44
C LEU A 151 -5.10 10.12 -15.18
N ILE A 152 -4.17 9.43 -14.55
CA ILE A 152 -3.45 9.85 -13.35
C ILE A 152 -1.99 10.10 -13.71
N LEU A 153 -1.43 11.20 -13.20
CA LEU A 153 -0.02 11.54 -13.40
C LEU A 153 0.77 11.36 -12.11
N SER A 154 2.01 10.90 -12.24
CA SER A 154 3.06 11.02 -11.24
C SER A 154 4.19 11.84 -11.85
N TYR A 155 4.47 13.02 -11.32
CA TYR A 155 5.44 13.95 -11.94
C TYR A 155 6.28 14.68 -10.89
N SER A 156 7.40 15.27 -11.35
CA SER A 156 8.26 16.12 -10.54
C SER A 156 7.74 17.56 -10.51
N ARG A 157 7.39 18.05 -9.32
CA ARG A 157 7.12 19.48 -9.07
C ARG A 157 8.34 20.35 -9.36
N LYS A 158 9.55 19.84 -9.13
CA LYS A 158 10.79 20.57 -9.40
C LYS A 158 10.93 20.91 -10.88
N THR A 159 10.66 19.96 -11.77
CA THR A 159 10.74 20.19 -13.23
C THR A 159 9.77 21.26 -13.70
N VAL A 160 8.59 21.35 -13.09
CA VAL A 160 7.57 22.37 -13.44
C VAL A 160 7.69 23.66 -12.62
N ASN A 161 8.83 23.88 -11.94
CA ASN A 161 9.10 25.06 -11.09
C ASN A 161 8.12 25.26 -9.92
N GLN A 162 7.51 24.18 -9.44
CA GLN A 162 6.69 24.20 -8.24
C GLN A 162 7.51 23.81 -7.01
N THR A 163 7.16 24.39 -5.86
CA THR A 163 7.86 24.15 -4.59
C THR A 163 7.41 22.85 -3.92
N GLY A 164 8.09 22.43 -2.84
CA GLY A 164 7.70 21.30 -1.98
C GLY A 164 8.54 20.04 -2.16
N ARG A 165 8.04 18.90 -1.66
CA ARG A 165 8.58 17.60 -2.02
C ARG A 165 8.46 17.40 -3.53
N ASP A 166 9.44 16.69 -4.10
CA ASP A 166 9.63 16.61 -5.53
C ASP A 166 8.50 15.85 -6.25
N GLY A 167 8.15 14.64 -5.80
CA GLY A 167 7.07 13.86 -6.42
C GLY A 167 5.67 14.38 -6.08
N HIS A 168 4.76 14.33 -7.04
CA HIS A 168 3.34 14.61 -6.84
C HIS A 168 2.46 13.73 -7.73
N PHE A 169 1.28 13.38 -7.21
CA PHE A 169 0.22 12.71 -7.95
C PHE A 169 -0.99 13.62 -8.11
N SER A 170 -1.61 13.61 -9.28
CA SER A 170 -2.88 14.29 -9.53
C SER A 170 -3.61 13.68 -10.73
N PRO A 171 -4.95 13.74 -10.77
CA PRO A 171 -5.71 13.36 -11.94
C PRO A 171 -5.66 14.46 -13.02
N VAL A 172 -5.74 14.03 -14.28
CA VAL A 172 -5.96 14.91 -15.43
C VAL A 172 -7.44 15.27 -15.51
N GLY A 173 -7.74 16.55 -15.35
CA GLY A 173 -9.10 17.08 -15.40
C GLY A 173 -9.59 17.48 -16.79
N GLY A 174 -8.72 17.44 -17.82
CA GLY A 174 -9.09 17.81 -19.19
C GLY A 174 -7.90 18.24 -20.04
N TYR A 175 -8.17 18.50 -21.32
CA TYR A 175 -7.14 18.80 -22.32
C TYR A 175 -7.57 19.92 -23.28
N HIS A 176 -6.64 20.79 -23.65
CA HIS A 176 -6.87 21.85 -24.62
C HIS A 176 -6.04 21.63 -25.89
N PRO A 177 -6.62 21.10 -26.98
CA PRO A 177 -5.87 20.64 -28.15
C PRO A 177 -5.12 21.74 -28.89
N LYS A 178 -5.69 22.94 -29.03
CA LYS A 178 -5.06 24.02 -29.81
C LYS A 178 -3.81 24.60 -29.17
N ARG A 179 -3.66 24.43 -27.85
CA ARG A 179 -2.52 24.98 -27.08
C ARG A 179 -1.68 23.89 -26.42
N ASP A 180 -2.02 22.63 -26.64
CA ASP A 180 -1.41 21.45 -26.02
C ASP A 180 -1.29 21.57 -24.48
N LEU A 181 -2.38 21.99 -23.81
CA LEU A 181 -2.41 22.19 -22.36
C LEU A 181 -3.23 21.09 -21.66
N ILE A 182 -2.74 20.64 -20.51
CA ILE A 182 -3.41 19.69 -19.62
C ILE A 182 -3.91 20.42 -18.38
N LEU A 183 -5.14 20.16 -17.96
CA LEU A 183 -5.67 20.63 -16.67
C LEU A 183 -5.28 19.66 -15.56
N ILE A 184 -4.53 20.15 -14.58
CA ILE A 184 -4.16 19.40 -13.38
C ILE A 184 -5.10 19.74 -12.24
N LEU A 185 -5.77 18.73 -11.69
CA LEU A 185 -6.59 18.85 -10.49
C LEU A 185 -5.72 18.62 -9.24
N ASP A 186 -4.88 19.61 -8.92
CA ASP A 186 -3.88 19.53 -7.85
C ASP A 186 -4.53 19.23 -6.48
N THR A 187 -4.20 18.09 -5.90
CA THR A 187 -4.76 17.63 -4.61
C THR A 187 -4.23 18.40 -3.41
N ALA A 188 -3.08 19.09 -3.55
CA ALA A 188 -2.52 20.00 -2.56
C ALA A 188 -3.21 21.38 -2.63
N ARG A 189 -4.54 21.41 -2.49
CA ARG A 189 -5.38 22.61 -2.67
C ARG A 189 -5.07 23.76 -1.70
N PHE A 190 -4.47 23.44 -0.55
CA PHE A 190 -3.93 24.44 0.39
C PHE A 190 -2.69 25.17 -0.15
N LYS A 191 -2.05 24.64 -1.19
CA LYS A 191 -0.80 25.12 -1.78
C LYS A 191 -0.99 25.75 -3.14
N TYR A 192 -1.55 25.00 -4.09
CA TYR A 192 -1.77 25.43 -5.46
C TYR A 192 -3.20 25.13 -5.88
N PRO A 193 -3.83 26.00 -6.69
CA PRO A 193 -5.13 25.68 -7.28
C PRO A 193 -4.96 24.73 -8.48
N PRO A 194 -6.07 24.22 -9.03
CA PRO A 194 -6.04 23.64 -10.36
C PRO A 194 -5.40 24.61 -11.37
N HIS A 195 -4.66 24.07 -12.31
CA HIS A 195 -3.90 24.87 -13.26
C HIS A 195 -3.69 24.12 -14.58
N TRP A 196 -3.57 24.89 -15.64
CA TRP A 196 -3.19 24.41 -16.96
C TRP A 196 -1.66 24.44 -17.09
N ILE A 197 -1.10 23.43 -17.74
CA ILE A 197 0.33 23.30 -17.98
C ILE A 197 0.57 22.63 -19.34
N SER A 198 1.70 22.95 -19.99
CA SER A 198 2.11 22.31 -21.25
C SER A 198 2.22 20.80 -21.09
N LEU A 199 1.67 20.06 -22.06
CA LEU A 199 1.76 18.61 -22.14
C LEU A 199 3.22 18.15 -22.25
N GLU A 200 4.03 18.83 -23.05
CA GLU A 200 5.46 18.55 -23.22
C GLU A 200 6.24 18.72 -21.91
N LEU A 201 5.99 19.82 -21.19
CA LEU A 201 6.64 20.07 -19.91
C LEU A 201 6.25 19.03 -18.85
N LEU A 202 4.99 18.56 -18.85
CA LEU A 202 4.58 17.45 -17.99
C LEU A 202 5.25 16.14 -18.38
N TRP A 203 5.41 15.86 -19.67
CA TRP A 203 6.14 14.70 -20.15
C TRP A 203 7.58 14.71 -19.64
N GLU A 204 8.29 15.83 -19.74
CA GLU A 204 9.61 16.01 -19.14
C GLU A 204 9.61 15.79 -17.62
N ALA A 205 8.61 16.33 -16.91
CA ALA A 205 8.47 16.16 -15.47
C ALA A 205 8.26 14.70 -15.03
N MET A 206 7.75 13.84 -15.91
CA MET A 206 7.58 12.40 -15.66
C MET A 206 8.88 11.59 -15.88
N HIS A 207 9.86 12.09 -16.64
CA HIS A 207 11.17 11.43 -16.79
C HIS A 207 12.03 11.51 -15.53
N ALA A 208 11.75 12.47 -14.65
CA ALA A 208 12.50 12.65 -13.42
C ALA A 208 12.46 11.36 -12.58
N LEU A 209 13.64 10.89 -12.17
CA LEU A 209 13.79 9.70 -11.35
C LEU A 209 13.24 9.92 -9.93
N ASP A 210 12.52 8.92 -9.41
CA ASP A 210 12.05 8.91 -8.03
C ASP A 210 13.18 8.45 -7.09
N LYS A 211 13.61 9.34 -6.19
CA LYS A 211 14.70 9.07 -5.26
C LYS A 211 14.37 7.99 -4.21
N THR A 212 13.10 7.71 -3.99
CA THR A 212 12.64 6.74 -2.97
C THR A 212 12.76 5.29 -3.46
N THR A 213 12.75 5.07 -4.77
CA THR A 213 12.79 3.73 -5.38
C THR A 213 14.16 3.05 -5.31
N GLY A 214 15.24 3.85 -5.21
CA GLY A 214 16.59 3.32 -5.11
C GLY A 214 17.60 4.34 -4.57
N LYS A 215 18.53 3.88 -3.72
CA LYS A 215 19.63 4.73 -3.23
C LYS A 215 20.58 5.10 -4.36
N LEU A 216 20.96 4.13 -5.19
CA LEU A 216 21.78 4.32 -6.39
C LEU A 216 20.91 4.81 -7.54
N ILE A 217 21.45 5.72 -8.37
CA ILE A 217 20.75 6.30 -9.53
C ILE A 217 20.25 5.20 -10.48
N VAL A 218 21.06 4.17 -10.71
CA VAL A 218 20.73 3.03 -11.60
C VAL A 218 19.57 2.16 -11.09
N LEU A 219 19.22 2.27 -9.81
CA LEU A 219 18.10 1.55 -9.21
C LEU A 219 16.85 2.43 -9.06
N ARG A 220 16.92 3.69 -9.48
CA ARG A 220 15.77 4.59 -9.39
C ARG A 220 14.89 4.41 -10.61
N GLU A 221 13.59 4.34 -10.35
CA GLU A 221 12.60 4.26 -11.39
C GLU A 221 12.12 5.67 -11.79
N PRO A 222 11.85 5.91 -13.09
CA PRO A 222 11.19 7.12 -13.52
C PRO A 222 9.73 7.11 -13.08
N ARG A 223 9.14 8.31 -13.08
CA ARG A 223 7.70 8.49 -12.88
C ARG A 223 6.96 8.25 -14.21
N GLY A 224 5.70 8.68 -14.32
CA GLY A 224 4.89 8.35 -15.48
C GLY A 224 3.41 8.66 -15.29
N TYR A 225 2.60 8.03 -16.14
CA TYR A 225 1.15 8.15 -16.11
C TYR A 225 0.48 6.78 -15.99
N LEU A 226 -0.74 6.76 -15.47
CA LEU A 226 -1.56 5.57 -15.33
C LEU A 226 -2.94 5.88 -15.88
N SER A 227 -3.47 4.98 -16.69
CA SER A 227 -4.91 4.94 -16.89
C SER A 227 -5.56 4.06 -15.83
N VAL A 228 -6.70 4.50 -15.33
CA VAL A 228 -7.49 3.80 -14.32
C VAL A 228 -8.94 3.66 -14.79
N ARG A 229 -9.50 2.47 -14.66
CA ARG A 229 -10.93 2.20 -14.90
C ARG A 229 -11.45 1.17 -13.92
N LYS A 230 -12.76 1.13 -13.71
CA LYS A 230 -13.38 0.10 -12.87
C LYS A 230 -13.15 -1.27 -13.51
N LYS A 231 -12.71 -2.27 -12.74
CA LYS A 231 -12.61 -3.65 -13.23
C LYS A 231 -14.00 -4.12 -13.66
N THR A 232 -14.14 -4.57 -14.91
CA THR A 232 -15.38 -5.19 -15.39
C THR A 232 -15.45 -6.61 -14.88
N SER A 233 -16.36 -6.87 -13.94
CA SER A 233 -16.58 -8.22 -13.42
C SER A 233 -17.20 -9.08 -14.52
N SER A 234 -16.42 -9.92 -15.20
CA SER A 234 -17.00 -11.17 -15.69
C SER A 234 -17.39 -11.97 -14.46
N HIS A 235 -18.61 -12.51 -14.39
CA HIS A 235 -19.11 -13.28 -13.23
C HIS A 235 -18.24 -14.51 -12.86
N THR A 236 -17.18 -14.78 -13.62
CA THR A 236 -16.22 -15.87 -13.45
C THR A 236 -14.89 -15.47 -12.81
N GLU A 237 -14.57 -14.18 -12.67
CA GLU A 237 -13.24 -13.71 -12.23
C GLU A 237 -13.28 -12.72 -11.07
N GLN A 238 -14.11 -12.98 -10.07
CA GLN A 238 -14.01 -12.28 -8.79
C GLN A 238 -12.85 -12.87 -7.95
N LYS A 239 -11.63 -12.87 -8.51
CA LYS A 239 -10.37 -12.98 -7.74
C LYS A 239 -10.04 -11.59 -7.19
N ASP A 240 -10.97 -11.00 -6.44
CA ASP A 240 -10.68 -9.80 -5.67
C ASP A 240 -9.64 -10.19 -4.60
N ILE A 241 -8.49 -9.51 -4.60
CA ILE A 241 -7.46 -9.65 -3.55
C ILE A 241 -8.02 -8.95 -2.31
N LEU A 242 -8.96 -9.63 -1.65
CA LEU A 242 -9.37 -9.30 -0.30
C LEU A 242 -8.18 -9.60 0.60
N THR A 243 -7.64 -8.57 1.21
CA THR A 243 -6.62 -8.70 2.26
C THR A 243 -7.39 -8.90 3.56
N LEU A 244 -7.53 -10.16 3.98
CA LEU A 244 -8.12 -10.50 5.28
C LEU A 244 -7.17 -10.08 6.41
N PHE A 245 -5.88 -10.33 6.23
CA PHE A 245 -4.81 -10.07 7.18
C PHE A 245 -4.11 -8.74 6.88
N LYS A 246 -3.76 -8.01 7.94
CA LYS A 246 -3.02 -6.74 7.90
C LYS A 246 -1.98 -6.71 9.01
N ILE A 247 -0.86 -6.01 8.78
CA ILE A 247 0.11 -5.72 9.85
C ILE A 247 -0.55 -4.88 10.96
N SER A 248 -0.31 -5.30 12.21
CA SER A 248 -0.83 -4.65 13.42
C SER A 248 -0.36 -3.20 13.58
N PRO A 249 -1.13 -2.33 14.25
CA PRO A 249 -0.69 -1.00 14.67
C PRO A 249 0.56 -0.99 15.57
N SER A 250 0.97 -2.13 16.13
CA SER A 250 2.26 -2.30 16.84
C SER A 250 3.47 -1.94 15.96
N PHE A 251 3.30 -1.87 14.64
CA PHE A 251 4.25 -1.25 13.73
C PHE A 251 3.89 0.24 13.55
N ASP A 252 4.51 1.10 14.34
CA ASP A 252 4.30 2.54 14.26
C ASP A 252 5.55 3.27 13.70
N VAL A 253 5.34 3.97 12.58
CA VAL A 253 6.38 4.71 11.89
C VAL A 253 6.64 6.08 12.55
N VAL A 254 5.70 6.60 13.35
CA VAL A 254 5.78 7.89 14.02
C VAL A 254 6.82 7.87 15.13
N HIS A 255 6.96 6.75 15.83
CA HIS A 255 7.93 6.61 16.91
C HIS A 255 9.37 6.40 16.40
N VAL A 256 10.34 6.68 17.29
CA VAL A 256 11.79 6.49 17.00
C VAL A 256 12.07 5.04 16.61
N ASN A 257 11.38 4.10 17.26
CA ASN A 257 11.40 2.69 16.91
C ASN A 257 10.18 2.41 16.01
N VAL A 258 10.42 1.84 14.83
CA VAL A 258 9.36 1.42 13.87
C VAL A 258 8.46 0.32 14.46
N LEU A 259 8.95 -0.34 15.50
CA LEU A 259 8.27 -1.36 16.27
C LEU A 259 7.98 -0.81 17.66
N SER A 260 6.78 -1.07 18.17
CA SER A 260 6.48 -0.86 19.57
C SER A 260 7.41 -1.71 20.46
N PRO A 261 7.65 -1.28 21.71
CA PRO A 261 8.47 -2.04 22.65
C PRO A 261 7.99 -3.47 22.89
N GLY A 262 6.67 -3.72 22.76
CA GLY A 262 6.07 -5.03 23.00
C GLY A 262 6.46 -6.10 21.97
N ILE A 263 6.42 -5.76 20.67
CA ILE A 263 6.77 -6.72 19.59
C ILE A 263 8.23 -6.62 19.12
N SER A 264 8.94 -5.55 19.44
CA SER A 264 10.32 -5.35 18.96
C SER A 264 11.26 -6.51 19.32
N PRO A 265 11.25 -7.08 20.54
CA PRO A 265 12.12 -8.19 20.89
C PRO A 265 11.82 -9.46 20.08
N LEU A 266 10.54 -9.78 19.87
CA LEU A 266 10.12 -10.92 19.04
C LEU A 266 10.69 -10.80 17.62
N ILE A 267 10.50 -9.64 16.99
CA ILE A 267 10.94 -9.41 15.61
C ILE A 267 12.47 -9.46 15.50
N SER A 268 13.19 -8.92 16.48
CA SER A 268 14.66 -8.99 16.50
C SER A 268 15.16 -10.42 16.69
N GLN A 269 14.60 -11.18 17.64
CA GLN A 269 14.98 -12.58 17.84
C GLN A 269 14.66 -13.44 16.62
N TRP A 270 13.54 -13.19 15.94
CA TRP A 270 13.22 -13.87 14.70
C TRP A 270 14.23 -13.56 13.60
N GLN A 271 14.66 -12.30 13.46
CA GLN A 271 15.71 -11.93 12.51
C GLN A 271 17.05 -12.60 12.83
N ASP A 272 17.42 -12.69 14.11
CA ASP A 272 18.64 -13.36 14.54
C ASP A 272 18.56 -14.87 14.29
N TRP A 273 17.46 -15.51 14.64
CA TRP A 273 17.22 -16.94 14.41
C TRP A 273 17.29 -17.32 12.93
N LEU A 274 16.80 -16.45 12.03
CA LEU A 274 16.91 -16.66 10.58
C LEU A 274 18.36 -16.66 10.07
N MET A 275 19.27 -16.02 10.81
CA MET A 275 20.69 -15.91 10.45
C MET A 275 21.52 -17.06 11.02
N GLU A 276 20.98 -17.85 11.95
CA GLU A 276 21.64 -19.02 12.53
C GLU A 276 21.83 -20.15 11.50
N GLU A 277 22.86 -20.97 11.71
CA GLU A 277 23.11 -22.17 10.91
C GLU A 277 21.97 -23.17 11.09
N TYR A 278 21.43 -23.67 9.97
CA TYR A 278 20.36 -24.65 10.01
C TYR A 278 20.92 -26.05 10.27
N PRO A 279 20.62 -26.68 11.43
CA PRO A 279 20.98 -28.06 11.67
C PRO A 279 20.06 -28.93 10.82
N GLU A 280 20.57 -29.45 9.70
CA GLU A 280 19.78 -30.23 8.75
C GLU A 280 18.92 -31.29 9.45
N GLN A 281 17.61 -31.27 9.20
CA GLN A 281 16.67 -32.18 9.83
C GLN A 281 16.47 -33.45 9.00
N LYS A 282 16.17 -34.55 9.69
CA LYS A 282 16.05 -35.89 9.07
C LYS A 282 14.98 -35.99 7.99
N ASN A 283 13.90 -35.20 8.10
CA ASN A 283 12.78 -35.21 7.17
C ASN A 283 12.00 -33.89 7.27
N GLN A 284 11.05 -33.70 6.35
CA GLN A 284 10.24 -32.48 6.27
C GLN A 284 9.40 -32.24 7.54
N GLU A 285 8.85 -33.28 8.18
CA GLU A 285 8.08 -33.13 9.42
C GLU A 285 8.93 -32.52 10.54
N LYS A 286 10.17 -33.02 10.72
CA LYS A 286 11.11 -32.50 11.71
C LYS A 286 11.58 -31.09 11.36
N THR A 287 11.71 -30.75 10.08
CA THR A 287 11.96 -29.38 9.65
C THR A 287 10.82 -28.44 10.07
N LEU A 288 9.56 -28.83 9.82
CA LEU A 288 8.40 -28.02 10.20
C LEU A 288 8.32 -27.85 11.73
N GLU A 289 8.54 -28.91 12.49
CA GLU A 289 8.58 -28.87 13.96
C GLU A 289 9.68 -27.95 14.49
N TYR A 290 10.88 -28.01 13.89
CA TYR A 290 12.00 -27.12 14.21
C TYR A 290 11.65 -25.65 13.99
N VAL A 291 10.99 -25.32 12.87
CA VAL A 291 10.54 -23.95 12.57
C VAL A 291 9.52 -23.47 13.60
N VAL A 292 8.50 -24.28 13.92
CA VAL A 292 7.44 -23.88 14.87
C VAL A 292 8.01 -23.65 16.27
N ARG A 293 8.97 -24.47 16.71
CA ARG A 293 9.68 -24.25 17.98
C ARG A 293 10.48 -22.95 17.97
N GLY A 294 11.25 -22.69 16.92
CA GLY A 294 12.01 -21.44 16.77
C GLY A 294 11.11 -20.21 16.82
N LEU A 295 9.95 -20.24 16.16
CA LEU A 295 8.94 -19.18 16.24
C LEU A 295 8.40 -19.00 17.66
N ASN A 296 8.07 -20.10 18.35
CA ASN A 296 7.56 -20.06 19.71
C ASN A 296 8.59 -19.46 20.68
N ASP A 297 9.87 -19.82 20.51
CA ASP A 297 10.96 -19.27 21.32
C ASP A 297 11.17 -17.77 21.06
N CYS A 298 11.11 -17.32 19.80
CA CYS A 298 11.12 -15.89 19.50
C CYS A 298 9.90 -15.17 20.10
N ALA A 299 8.73 -15.82 20.07
CA ALA A 299 7.48 -15.27 20.56
C ALA A 299 7.44 -15.10 22.08
N ARG A 300 8.27 -15.83 22.84
CA ARG A 300 8.46 -15.63 24.30
C ARG A 300 8.94 -14.23 24.65
N ALA A 301 9.60 -13.57 23.70
CA ALA A 301 10.14 -12.24 23.89
C ALA A 301 9.11 -11.12 23.68
N ALA A 302 7.92 -11.44 23.15
CA ALA A 302 6.84 -10.46 23.06
C ALA A 302 6.40 -10.04 24.47
N VAL A 303 6.25 -8.73 24.65
CA VAL A 303 5.77 -8.11 25.89
C VAL A 303 4.48 -7.37 25.57
N ASP A 304 3.57 -7.29 26.54
CA ASP A 304 2.24 -6.71 26.39
C ASP A 304 1.36 -7.51 25.39
N ASP A 305 0.03 -7.39 25.45
CA ASP A 305 -0.92 -8.14 24.59
C ASP A 305 -0.92 -7.66 23.12
N GLU A 306 0.23 -7.20 22.63
CA GLU A 306 0.46 -6.74 21.28
C GLU A 306 0.69 -7.90 20.32
N THR A 307 0.28 -7.71 19.06
CA THR A 307 0.39 -8.75 18.03
C THR A 307 1.08 -8.25 16.77
N VAL A 308 1.63 -9.18 15.97
CA VAL A 308 2.28 -8.86 14.69
C VAL A 308 1.24 -8.59 13.59
N LEU A 309 0.21 -9.44 13.48
CA LEU A 309 -0.86 -9.33 12.50
C LEU A 309 -2.22 -9.06 13.18
N THR A 310 -3.14 -8.51 12.39
CA THR A 310 -4.55 -8.29 12.72
C THR A 310 -5.42 -8.56 11.48
N THR A 311 -6.74 -8.53 11.61
CA THR A 311 -7.66 -8.63 10.47
C THR A 311 -8.10 -7.24 9.98
N GLN A 312 -8.15 -7.02 8.65
CA GLN A 312 -8.51 -5.73 8.04
C GLN A 312 -10.03 -5.46 8.02
N ILE A 313 -10.83 -6.50 7.90
CA ILE A 313 -12.29 -6.40 7.88
C ILE A 313 -12.81 -6.32 9.32
N ASP A 314 -13.64 -5.32 9.65
CA ASP A 314 -14.43 -5.31 10.90
C ASP A 314 -15.44 -6.46 10.78
N VAL A 315 -15.17 -7.55 11.50
CA VAL A 315 -15.79 -8.88 11.28
C VAL A 315 -17.24 -8.94 11.78
N LYS A 316 -17.92 -7.79 11.86
CA LYS A 316 -19.35 -7.70 12.18
C LYS A 316 -20.14 -8.22 10.99
N CYS A 317 -20.49 -9.49 11.08
CA CYS A 317 -21.51 -10.16 10.28
C CYS A 317 -21.11 -10.42 8.80
N VAL A 318 -20.69 -11.66 8.55
CA VAL A 318 -20.71 -12.29 7.21
C VAL A 318 -22.09 -12.15 6.52
N GLY A 319 -23.14 -11.79 7.26
CA GLY A 319 -24.47 -11.43 6.72
C GLY A 319 -24.50 -10.16 5.85
N ASP A 320 -23.58 -9.21 6.05
CA ASP A 320 -23.48 -7.97 5.25
C ASP A 320 -22.42 -8.05 4.14
N LEU A 321 -21.58 -9.09 4.15
CA LEU A 321 -20.68 -9.39 3.04
C LEU A 321 -21.48 -9.97 1.87
N SER A 322 -21.16 -9.53 0.65
CA SER A 322 -21.74 -10.19 -0.53
C SER A 322 -21.33 -11.67 -0.54
N LYS A 323 -22.18 -12.55 -1.08
CA LYS A 323 -21.92 -14.00 -1.15
C LYS A 323 -20.56 -14.33 -1.77
N ALA A 324 -20.08 -13.50 -2.70
CA ALA A 324 -18.77 -13.65 -3.33
C ALA A 324 -17.62 -13.37 -2.34
N HIS A 325 -17.72 -12.33 -1.51
CA HIS A 325 -16.69 -11.99 -0.52
C HIS A 325 -16.54 -13.10 0.54
N ALA A 326 -17.66 -13.63 1.03
CA ALA A 326 -17.65 -14.75 1.97
C ALA A 326 -17.00 -16.01 1.38
N CYS A 327 -17.20 -16.26 0.07
CA CYS A 327 -16.59 -17.36 -0.65
C CYS A 327 -15.05 -17.20 -0.73
N VAL A 328 -14.56 -16.01 -1.07
CA VAL A 328 -13.11 -15.72 -1.17
C VAL A 328 -12.42 -15.88 0.18
N VAL A 329 -13.01 -15.34 1.27
CA VAL A 329 -12.47 -15.52 2.62
C VAL A 329 -12.41 -17.01 2.99
N HIS A 330 -13.47 -17.78 2.72
CA HIS A 330 -13.47 -19.22 3.00
C HIS A 330 -12.42 -19.98 2.18
N GLN A 331 -12.27 -19.64 0.90
CA GLN A 331 -11.26 -20.23 0.02
C GLN A 331 -9.85 -19.91 0.48
N LEU A 332 -9.58 -18.68 0.92
CA LEU A 332 -8.31 -18.29 1.52
C LEU A 332 -7.99 -19.14 2.76
N LEU A 333 -8.90 -19.20 3.73
CA LEU A 333 -8.69 -19.96 4.97
C LEU A 333 -8.43 -21.44 4.65
N THR A 334 -9.24 -22.03 3.77
CA THR A 334 -9.04 -23.42 3.31
C THR A 334 -7.68 -23.63 2.64
N ASN A 335 -7.17 -22.62 1.91
CA ASN A 335 -5.85 -22.69 1.29
C ASN A 335 -4.73 -22.57 2.33
N ILE A 336 -4.92 -21.76 3.38
CA ILE A 336 -3.99 -21.68 4.52
C ILE A 336 -3.93 -23.03 5.26
N GLU A 337 -5.08 -23.66 5.49
CA GLU A 337 -5.20 -24.96 6.17
C GLU A 337 -4.47 -26.10 5.43
N LYS A 338 -4.31 -25.99 4.11
CA LYS A 338 -3.57 -26.95 3.27
C LYS A 338 -2.05 -26.75 3.31
N VAL A 339 -1.56 -25.64 3.84
CA VAL A 339 -0.11 -25.39 3.94
C VAL A 339 0.48 -26.32 5.00
N PRO A 340 1.60 -27.03 4.74
CA PRO A 340 2.19 -27.97 5.71
C PRO A 340 2.50 -27.36 7.09
N PHE A 341 2.80 -26.06 7.13
CA PHE A 341 2.99 -25.33 8.38
C PHE A 341 1.73 -25.32 9.26
N PHE A 342 0.52 -25.36 8.70
CA PHE A 342 -0.72 -25.29 9.46
C PHE A 342 -0.90 -26.49 10.38
N GLU A 343 -0.71 -27.70 9.86
CA GLU A 343 -0.77 -28.93 10.65
C GLU A 343 0.33 -28.96 11.72
N ALA A 344 1.56 -28.56 11.37
CA ALA A 344 2.67 -28.50 12.31
C ALA A 344 2.41 -27.53 13.48
N VAL A 345 1.83 -26.35 13.20
CA VAL A 345 1.47 -25.37 14.23
C VAL A 345 0.34 -25.91 15.11
N ASN A 346 -0.72 -26.49 14.53
CA ASN A 346 -1.81 -27.05 15.34
C ASN A 346 -1.33 -28.20 16.24
N LYS A 347 -0.50 -29.10 15.71
CA LYS A 347 0.12 -30.19 16.49
C LYS A 347 0.94 -29.65 17.67
N PHE A 348 1.70 -28.57 17.45
CA PHE A 348 2.45 -27.91 18.51
C PHE A 348 1.54 -27.27 19.55
N LEU A 349 0.49 -26.54 19.13
CA LEU A 349 -0.48 -25.92 20.04
C LEU A 349 -1.21 -26.97 20.89
N THR A 350 -1.63 -28.09 20.31
CA THR A 350 -2.31 -29.16 21.07
C THR A 350 -1.38 -29.88 22.04
N GLN A 351 -0.07 -29.94 21.75
CA GLN A 351 0.92 -30.53 22.64
C GLN A 351 1.36 -29.57 23.77
N ASN A 352 1.23 -28.26 23.58
CA ASN A 352 1.75 -27.23 24.48
C ASN A 352 0.67 -26.22 24.92
N VAL A 353 -0.53 -26.73 25.26
CA VAL A 353 -1.74 -25.90 25.51
C VAL A 353 -1.50 -24.76 26.52
N ASN A 354 -0.66 -24.96 27.53
CA ASN A 354 -0.39 -23.99 28.60
C ASN A 354 1.01 -23.35 28.52
N ASP A 355 1.83 -23.69 27.52
CA ASP A 355 3.22 -23.24 27.39
C ASP A 355 3.56 -22.94 25.93
N HIS A 356 2.73 -22.11 25.31
CA HIS A 356 2.97 -21.57 23.98
C HIS A 356 2.83 -20.04 23.97
N HIS A 357 3.58 -19.38 23.10
CA HIS A 357 3.60 -17.92 22.97
C HIS A 357 3.13 -17.44 21.59
N LEU A 358 2.66 -18.36 20.75
CA LEU A 358 2.29 -18.08 19.35
C LEU A 358 1.10 -17.12 19.18
N ALA A 359 0.36 -16.80 20.25
CA ALA A 359 -0.73 -15.82 20.20
C ALA A 359 -0.24 -14.40 19.82
N SER A 360 1.03 -14.07 20.08
CA SER A 360 1.63 -12.79 19.70
C SER A 360 1.75 -12.60 18.18
N PHE A 361 1.56 -13.64 17.35
CA PHE A 361 1.57 -13.49 15.90
C PHE A 361 0.29 -12.89 15.33
N GLY A 362 -0.84 -12.97 16.04
CA GLY A 362 -2.04 -12.31 15.56
C GLY A 362 -3.30 -12.52 16.39
N ARG A 363 -4.22 -11.56 16.26
CA ARG A 363 -5.55 -11.59 16.86
C ARG A 363 -6.60 -11.07 15.89
N VAL A 364 -7.85 -11.46 16.12
CA VAL A 364 -9.00 -10.87 15.44
C VAL A 364 -9.27 -9.49 16.04
N THR A 365 -9.52 -8.49 15.20
CA THR A 365 -9.87 -7.13 15.66
C THR A 365 -11.29 -7.11 16.24
N SER A 366 -11.40 -6.86 17.55
CA SER A 366 -12.66 -6.82 18.29
C SER A 366 -13.11 -5.38 18.58
N ASN A 367 -13.58 -4.64 17.56
CA ASN A 367 -14.40 -3.43 17.84
C ASN A 367 -15.86 -3.82 18.16
N LEU A 368 -16.06 -4.92 18.88
CA LEU A 368 -17.33 -5.61 19.04
C LEU A 368 -17.66 -5.89 20.51
N SER A 369 -18.88 -5.54 20.92
CA SER A 369 -19.48 -5.99 22.18
C SER A 369 -19.63 -7.52 22.21
N GLU A 370 -19.45 -8.13 23.37
CA GLU A 370 -19.43 -9.59 23.68
C GLU A 370 -20.56 -10.45 23.06
N GLY A 371 -21.64 -9.86 22.56
CA GLY A 371 -22.76 -10.57 21.94
C GLY A 371 -22.65 -10.89 20.43
N GLN A 372 -21.67 -10.33 19.72
CA GLN A 372 -21.63 -10.35 18.24
C GLN A 372 -20.46 -11.15 17.63
N GLU A 373 -19.68 -11.87 18.45
CA GLU A 373 -18.43 -12.53 18.06
C GLU A 373 -18.57 -13.74 17.11
N LYS A 374 -19.75 -14.35 16.93
CA LYS A 374 -19.87 -15.77 16.54
C LYS A 374 -19.73 -16.16 15.05
N CYS A 375 -19.40 -15.27 14.12
CA CYS A 375 -19.55 -15.60 12.68
C CYS A 375 -18.26 -16.04 11.94
N LEU A 376 -17.07 -15.56 12.33
CA LEU A 376 -15.77 -15.88 11.70
C LEU A 376 -14.66 -16.16 12.72
N SER A 377 -14.79 -15.66 13.96
CA SER A 377 -13.87 -15.92 15.08
C SER A 377 -13.74 -17.41 15.41
N SER A 378 -14.77 -18.21 15.12
CA SER A 378 -14.74 -19.66 15.31
C SER A 378 -13.93 -20.40 14.25
N LYS A 379 -13.55 -19.74 13.14
CA LYS A 379 -12.76 -20.32 12.04
C LYS A 379 -11.32 -19.82 12.02
N LEU A 380 -11.08 -18.56 12.37
CA LEU A 380 -9.74 -18.00 12.49
C LEU A 380 -9.05 -18.48 13.77
N THR A 381 -7.87 -19.06 13.63
CA THR A 381 -7.09 -19.62 14.74
C THR A 381 -5.68 -19.02 14.75
N ILE A 382 -4.93 -19.19 15.85
CA ILE A 382 -3.52 -18.80 15.95
C ILE A 382 -2.70 -19.38 14.78
N ALA A 383 -2.97 -20.63 14.37
CA ALA A 383 -2.29 -21.27 13.26
C ALA A 383 -2.44 -20.51 11.94
N HIS A 384 -3.59 -19.88 11.68
CA HIS A 384 -3.78 -19.07 10.48
C HIS A 384 -2.83 -17.86 10.46
N PHE A 385 -2.70 -17.15 11.58
CA PHE A 385 -1.80 -16.00 11.69
C PHE A 385 -0.33 -16.39 11.57
N VAL A 386 0.07 -17.50 12.21
CA VAL A 386 1.46 -18.00 12.13
C VAL A 386 1.82 -18.40 10.70
N VAL A 387 0.94 -19.12 9.99
CA VAL A 387 1.16 -19.49 8.58
C VAL A 387 1.24 -18.23 7.71
N MET A 388 0.35 -17.27 7.91
CA MET A 388 0.40 -16.01 7.15
C MET A 388 1.66 -15.21 7.41
N PHE A 389 2.13 -15.15 8.66
CA PHE A 389 3.41 -14.54 8.99
C PHE A 389 4.57 -15.22 8.24
N LEU A 390 4.65 -16.56 8.29
CA LEU A 390 5.70 -17.32 7.60
C LEU A 390 5.65 -17.16 6.08
N MET A 391 4.47 -17.20 5.47
CA MET A 391 4.30 -17.08 4.03
C MET A 391 4.57 -15.66 3.50
N SER A 392 4.45 -14.66 4.38
CA SER A 392 4.57 -13.24 4.06
C SER A 392 5.90 -12.64 4.49
N TRP A 393 6.71 -13.32 5.29
CA TRP A 393 7.97 -12.75 5.75
C TRP A 393 8.91 -12.45 4.55
N PRO A 394 9.58 -11.28 4.52
CA PRO A 394 10.46 -10.90 3.42
C PRO A 394 11.84 -11.53 3.58
N TYR A 395 11.93 -12.86 3.40
CA TYR A 395 13.21 -13.58 3.47
C TYR A 395 14.23 -13.00 2.49
N GLU A 396 15.46 -12.79 2.98
CA GLU A 396 16.62 -12.40 2.20
C GLU A 396 17.34 -13.68 1.73
N ALA A 397 17.39 -13.93 0.43
CA ALA A 397 18.20 -15.02 -0.11
C ALA A 397 19.67 -14.62 -0.02
N VAL A 398 20.49 -15.39 0.68
CA VAL A 398 21.94 -15.22 0.64
C VAL A 398 22.55 -16.47 0.04
N ASP A 399 23.38 -16.26 -0.98
CA ASP A 399 24.22 -17.30 -1.53
C ASP A 399 25.44 -17.46 -0.61
N SER A 400 25.25 -18.21 0.49
CA SER A 400 26.30 -18.52 1.46
C SER A 400 26.71 -20.00 1.38
N LYS A 401 27.99 -20.27 1.66
CA LYS A 401 28.54 -21.64 1.79
C LYS A 401 27.88 -22.45 2.91
N VAL A 402 27.24 -21.78 3.87
CA VAL A 402 26.53 -22.36 5.01
C VAL A 402 25.04 -22.14 4.80
N MET A 403 24.22 -23.18 4.97
CA MET A 403 22.76 -23.09 4.87
C MET A 403 22.20 -22.54 6.18
N ARG A 404 21.60 -21.34 6.16
CA ARG A 404 20.96 -20.74 7.35
C ARG A 404 19.49 -21.09 7.42
N ASN A 405 18.89 -20.86 8.58
CA ASN A 405 17.45 -21.07 8.79
C ASN A 405 16.60 -20.30 7.77
N GLY A 406 16.96 -19.05 7.45
CA GLY A 406 16.28 -18.25 6.44
C GLY A 406 16.37 -18.81 5.02
N ASP A 407 17.52 -19.40 4.64
CA ASP A 407 17.73 -20.01 3.32
C ASP A 407 16.90 -21.30 3.17
N MET A 408 16.78 -22.08 4.25
CA MET A 408 15.88 -23.24 4.30
C MET A 408 14.40 -22.81 4.21
N LEU A 409 14.00 -21.80 4.99
CA LEU A 409 12.61 -21.35 5.02
C LEU A 409 12.16 -20.76 3.69
N VAL A 410 12.98 -19.95 3.03
CA VAL A 410 12.61 -19.40 1.72
C VAL A 410 12.42 -20.50 0.69
N ARG A 411 13.21 -21.58 0.73
CA ARG A 411 13.03 -22.75 -0.15
C ARG A 411 11.71 -23.47 0.14
N LEU A 412 11.36 -23.69 1.41
CA LEU A 412 10.08 -24.29 1.79
C LEU A 412 8.90 -23.43 1.35
N VAL A 413 8.95 -22.12 1.62
CA VAL A 413 7.89 -21.17 1.24
C VAL A 413 7.75 -21.13 -0.29
N MET A 414 8.85 -21.06 -1.04
CA MET A 414 8.79 -21.08 -2.51
C MET A 414 8.23 -22.39 -3.05
N LYS A 415 8.58 -23.55 -2.46
CA LYS A 415 7.99 -24.84 -2.80
C LYS A 415 6.47 -24.82 -2.61
N VAL A 416 6.00 -24.39 -1.43
CA VAL A 416 4.56 -24.25 -1.13
C VAL A 416 3.88 -23.29 -2.12
N LYS A 417 4.50 -22.14 -2.41
CA LYS A 417 3.95 -21.15 -3.36
C LYS A 417 3.85 -21.71 -4.78
N SER A 418 4.80 -22.54 -5.20
CA SER A 418 4.82 -23.18 -6.52
C SER A 418 3.79 -24.31 -6.66
N GLU A 419 3.51 -25.03 -5.57
CA GLU A 419 2.46 -26.06 -5.52
C GLU A 419 1.06 -25.41 -5.44
N CYS A 420 0.97 -24.17 -4.95
CA CYS A 420 -0.24 -23.35 -4.89
C CYS A 420 -0.42 -22.50 -6.16
N TRP A 421 -0.76 -23.13 -7.29
CA TRP A 421 -1.03 -22.43 -8.56
C TRP A 421 -2.18 -21.42 -8.41
N GLU A 422 -1.96 -20.16 -8.81
CA GLU A 422 -2.98 -19.09 -8.92
C GLU A 422 -3.95 -18.90 -7.72
N ASN A 423 -3.48 -19.18 -6.51
CA ASN A 423 -4.31 -19.13 -5.31
C ASN A 423 -4.31 -17.75 -4.63
N ILE A 424 -5.48 -17.35 -4.12
CA ILE A 424 -5.73 -16.11 -3.33
C ILE A 424 -4.68 -15.92 -2.20
N LEU A 425 -4.22 -17.01 -1.59
CA LEU A 425 -3.15 -17.02 -0.58
C LEU A 425 -1.83 -16.39 -1.07
N ASN A 426 -1.43 -16.65 -2.33
CA ASN A 426 -0.22 -16.06 -2.89
C ASN A 426 -0.39 -14.55 -3.05
N GLY A 427 -1.55 -14.10 -3.51
CA GLY A 427 -1.89 -12.67 -3.62
C GLY A 427 -1.76 -11.98 -2.27
N GLU A 428 -2.43 -12.52 -1.26
CA GLU A 428 -2.46 -11.92 0.08
C GLU A 428 -1.10 -11.95 0.78
N SER A 429 -0.40 -13.08 0.76
CA SER A 429 0.94 -13.18 1.37
C SER A 429 1.96 -12.25 0.68
N ASN A 430 1.83 -12.04 -0.63
CA ASN A 430 2.70 -11.10 -1.35
C ASN A 430 2.42 -9.65 -0.97
N VAL A 431 1.16 -9.30 -0.71
CA VAL A 431 0.77 -7.97 -0.24
C VAL A 431 1.36 -7.70 1.15
N LEU A 432 1.15 -8.60 2.11
CA LEU A 432 1.77 -8.51 3.43
C LEU A 432 3.30 -8.48 3.36
N ARG A 433 3.92 -9.27 2.47
CA ARG A 433 5.37 -9.27 2.27
C ARG A 433 5.90 -7.92 1.85
N LYS A 434 5.20 -7.22 0.95
CA LYS A 434 5.56 -5.85 0.55
C LYS A 434 5.51 -4.91 1.75
N GLN A 435 4.46 -4.98 2.57
CA GLN A 435 4.32 -4.17 3.77
C GLN A 435 5.44 -4.44 4.79
N PHE A 436 5.72 -5.70 5.11
CA PHE A 436 6.83 -6.08 6.00
C PHE A 436 8.17 -5.59 5.47
N SER A 437 8.43 -5.78 4.17
CA SER A 437 9.68 -5.34 3.54
C SER A 437 9.90 -3.83 3.70
N SER A 438 8.86 -3.02 3.49
CA SER A 438 8.91 -1.57 3.68
C SER A 438 9.20 -1.18 5.14
N LEU A 439 8.48 -1.79 6.10
CA LEU A 439 8.64 -1.48 7.53
C LEU A 439 10.02 -1.87 8.06
N LEU A 440 10.50 -3.09 7.74
CA LEU A 440 11.79 -3.58 8.21
C LEU A 440 12.97 -2.81 7.57
N LYS A 441 12.84 -2.39 6.31
CA LYS A 441 13.83 -1.50 5.67
C LYS A 441 13.94 -0.19 6.43
N LEU A 442 12.81 0.43 6.78
CA LEU A 442 12.80 1.68 7.53
C LEU A 442 13.39 1.52 8.93
N GLN A 443 13.11 0.41 9.60
CA GLN A 443 13.71 0.08 10.91
C GLN A 443 15.25 0.07 10.82
N LYS A 444 15.81 -0.64 9.84
CA LYS A 444 17.26 -0.69 9.61
C LYS A 444 17.86 0.71 9.35
N GLU A 445 17.15 1.55 8.60
CA GLU A 445 17.61 2.92 8.29
C GLU A 445 17.60 3.84 9.52
N LYS A 446 16.54 3.82 10.33
CA LYS A 446 16.49 4.59 11.59
C LYS A 446 17.57 4.14 12.58
N GLN A 447 17.82 2.83 12.70
CA GLN A 447 18.89 2.29 13.56
C GLN A 447 20.29 2.70 13.08
N SER A 448 20.55 2.71 11.77
CA SER A 448 21.83 3.14 11.20
C SER A 448 22.12 4.62 11.46
N ASN A 449 21.11 5.48 11.30
CA ASN A 449 21.22 6.91 11.59
C ASN A 449 21.51 7.17 13.07
N ARG A 450 20.91 6.39 13.99
CA ARG A 450 21.20 6.48 15.42
C ARG A 450 22.66 6.16 15.74
N LYS A 451 23.23 5.10 15.15
CA LYS A 451 24.65 4.76 15.33
C LYS A 451 25.58 5.87 14.83
N LYS A 452 25.25 6.51 13.71
CA LYS A 452 26.03 7.65 13.18
C LYS A 452 25.95 8.89 14.08
N CYS A 453 24.77 9.24 14.61
CA CYS A 453 24.63 10.36 15.55
C CYS A 453 25.31 10.10 16.90
N ALA A 454 25.35 8.84 17.37
CA ALA A 454 26.05 8.47 18.60
C ALA A 454 27.60 8.50 18.47
N CYS A 455 28.14 8.39 17.27
CA CYS A 455 29.58 8.50 17.01
C CYS A 455 30.05 9.95 16.75
N HIS A 456 29.17 10.95 16.89
CA HIS A 456 29.48 12.38 16.71
C HIS A 456 29.25 13.22 17.97
N ASN A 457 29.04 12.57 19.12
CA ASN A 457 28.97 13.22 20.43
C ASN A 457 30.15 12.81 21.30
#